data_AF-A0A956UAN9-F1
#
_entry.id   AF-A0A956UAN9-F1
#
_cell.length_a   1.000
_cell.length_b   1.000
_cell.length_c   1.000
_cell.angle_alpha   90.00
_cell.angle_beta   90.00
_cell.angle_gamma   90.00
#
_symmetry.space_group_name_H-M   'P 1'
#
loop_
_entity.id
_entity.type
_entity.pdbx_description
1 polymer ?
#
loop_
_entity_poly.entity_id
_entity_poly.type
_entity_poly.pdbx_seq_one_letter_code
_entity_poly.pdbx_strand_id
1 'polypeptide(L)'
;MRTDAKVFSSPDLIGDVCRDLSLEQVANVATLPGIVGHAMAMPDMHQGYGFPIGGVAAMDPATGVVSPGGVGFDINCGVRLLSSPLSRSDLGNNLEALVENLF
;
A
#
# COMPACT_ATOMS: atom_id res chain seq x y z
N MET A 1 0.33 22.10 5.25
CA MET A 1 -0.33 20.82 5.61
C MET A 1 -1.25 21.07 6.81
N ARG A 2 -2.27 20.24 7.02
CA ARG A 2 -3.19 20.30 8.18
C ARG A 2 -2.73 19.43 9.35
N THR A 3 -1.90 18.44 9.05
CA THR A 3 -1.24 17.53 9.98
C THR A 3 0.14 17.16 9.44
N ASP A 4 0.93 16.42 10.22
CA ASP A 4 2.23 15.90 9.80
C ASP A 4 2.09 14.65 8.92
N ALA A 5 3.09 14.40 8.09
CA ALA A 5 3.26 13.14 7.39
C ALA A 5 4.17 12.20 8.20
N LYS A 6 3.81 10.92 8.31
CA LYS A 6 4.57 9.89 9.01
C LYS A 6 4.98 8.78 8.05
N VAL A 7 6.27 8.70 7.76
CA VAL A 7 6.86 7.69 6.87
C VAL A 7 7.54 6.63 7.72
N PHE A 8 7.23 5.36 7.47
CA PHE A 8 7.92 4.22 8.06
C PHE A 8 8.95 3.71 7.06
N SER A 9 10.24 3.72 7.39
CA SER A 9 11.28 3.23 6.49
C SER A 9 12.52 2.81 7.29
N SER A 10 13.31 1.88 6.73
CA SER A 10 14.63 1.52 7.26
C SER A 10 15.71 2.41 6.64
N PRO A 11 16.92 2.46 7.23
CA PRO A 11 18.06 3.15 6.62
C PRO A 11 18.38 2.68 5.19
N ASP A 12 18.14 1.40 4.90
CA ASP A 12 18.41 0.82 3.58
C ASP A 12 17.36 1.24 2.53
N LEU A 13 16.12 1.50 2.96
CA LEU A 13 15.00 1.83 2.07
C LEU A 13 14.80 3.33 1.88
N ILE A 14 15.27 4.18 2.81
CA ILE A 14 15.04 5.63 2.72
C ILE A 14 15.62 6.25 1.44
N GLY A 15 16.71 5.66 0.93
CA GLY A 15 17.33 6.08 -0.31
C GLY A 15 16.44 5.87 -1.54
N ASP A 16 15.57 4.86 -1.53
CA ASP A 16 14.61 4.59 -2.60
C ASP A 16 13.36 5.47 -2.47
N VAL A 17 12.85 5.63 -1.24
CA VAL A 17 11.68 6.49 -0.93
C VAL A 17 11.89 7.94 -1.39
N CYS A 18 13.12 8.42 -1.42
CA CYS A 18 13.48 9.77 -1.85
C CYS A 18 13.67 9.94 -3.37
N ARG A 19 13.52 8.88 -4.18
CA ARG A 19 13.82 8.92 -5.64
C ARG A 19 12.68 9.41 -6.51
N ASP A 20 11.45 9.44 -5.99
CA ASP A 20 10.26 9.84 -6.72
C ASP A 20 9.42 10.87 -5.94
N LEU A 21 8.20 11.13 -6.39
CA LEU A 21 7.32 12.14 -5.77
C LEU A 21 6.54 11.62 -4.55
N SER A 22 6.80 10.42 -4.04
CA SER A 22 5.98 9.82 -2.97
C SER A 22 5.97 10.63 -1.68
N LEU A 23 7.10 11.24 -1.32
CA LEU A 23 7.21 12.13 -0.16
C LEU A 23 6.37 13.39 -0.33
N GLU A 24 6.35 13.96 -1.55
CA GLU A 24 5.48 15.09 -1.88
C GLU A 24 4.01 14.67 -1.84
N GLN A 25 3.68 13.49 -2.36
CA GLN A 25 2.32 12.98 -2.38
C GLN A 25 1.77 12.74 -0.97
N VAL A 26 2.53 12.14 -0.04
CA VAL A 26 2.06 12.01 1.36
C VAL A 26 1.92 13.38 2.03
N ALA A 27 2.79 14.35 1.72
CA ALA A 27 2.64 15.71 2.20
C ALA A 27 1.37 16.39 1.64
N ASN A 28 1.04 16.16 0.37
CA ASN A 28 -0.18 16.63 -0.27
C ASN A 28 -1.43 16.01 0.37
N VAL A 29 -1.41 14.71 0.69
CA VAL A 29 -2.49 14.03 1.42
C VAL A 29 -2.73 14.68 2.78
N ALA A 30 -1.67 15.10 3.48
CA ALA A 30 -1.79 15.79 4.76
C ALA A 30 -2.46 17.19 4.68
N THR A 31 -2.78 17.69 3.48
CA THR A 31 -3.53 18.94 3.28
C THR A 31 -5.05 18.75 3.23
N LEU A 32 -5.53 17.50 3.12
CA LEU A 32 -6.94 17.20 2.88
C LEU A 32 -7.84 17.59 4.07
N PRO A 33 -9.03 18.19 3.83
CA PRO A 33 -9.98 18.52 4.89
C PRO A 33 -10.40 17.28 5.69
N GLY A 34 -10.56 17.43 7.01
CA GLY A 34 -11.03 16.37 7.89
C GLY A 34 -10.07 15.18 8.06
N ILE A 35 -8.80 15.29 7.65
CA ILE A 35 -7.80 14.24 7.94
C ILE A 35 -7.62 14.05 9.46
N VAL A 36 -7.62 12.80 9.91
CA VAL A 36 -7.49 12.41 11.31
C VAL A 36 -6.11 11.81 11.55
N GLY A 37 -5.40 12.30 12.56
CA GLY A 37 -4.04 11.85 12.85
C GLY A 37 -3.05 12.32 11.78
N HIS A 38 -2.12 11.46 11.38
CA HIS A 38 -1.07 11.77 10.40
C HIS A 38 -1.44 11.20 9.03
N ALA A 39 -0.99 11.84 7.94
CA ALA A 39 -0.91 11.14 6.66
C ALA A 39 0.25 10.13 6.73
N MET A 40 -0.03 8.84 6.56
CA MET A 40 0.97 7.79 6.75
C MET A 40 1.41 7.20 5.42
N ALA A 41 2.67 6.79 5.35
CA ALA A 41 3.21 6.05 4.21
C ALA A 41 4.02 4.84 4.70
N MET A 42 3.72 3.68 4.12
CA MET A 42 4.35 2.40 4.46
C MET A 42 5.76 2.28 3.84
N PRO A 43 6.59 1.32 4.29
CA PRO A 43 7.98 1.18 3.82
C PRO A 43 8.15 0.89 2.33
N ASP A 44 7.12 0.38 1.68
CA ASP A 44 7.03 0.07 0.25
C ASP A 44 6.41 1.22 -0.58
N MET A 45 6.30 2.42 0.01
CA MET A 45 5.71 3.57 -0.67
C MET A 45 6.44 3.93 -1.97
N HIS A 46 5.66 4.26 -3.00
CA HIS A 46 6.14 4.76 -4.28
C HIS A 46 5.06 5.58 -4.98
N GLN A 47 5.46 6.30 -6.02
CA GLN A 47 4.63 7.32 -6.63
C GLN A 47 3.35 6.72 -7.20
N GLY A 48 2.20 7.25 -6.75
CA GLY A 48 0.88 6.86 -7.20
C GLY A 48 0.14 7.98 -7.93
N TYR A 49 -1.20 7.90 -7.94
CA TYR A 49 -2.08 8.91 -8.54
C TYR A 49 -2.70 9.80 -7.47
N GLY A 50 -2.04 10.93 -7.18
CA GLY A 50 -2.44 11.87 -6.13
C GLY A 50 -1.98 11.43 -4.72
N PHE A 51 -2.39 10.23 -4.29
CA PHE A 51 -1.83 9.56 -3.12
C PHE A 51 -0.63 8.70 -3.55
N PRO A 52 0.38 8.49 -2.68
CA PRO A 52 1.38 7.46 -2.95
C PRO A 52 0.75 6.07 -2.76
N ILE A 53 1.22 5.09 -3.54
CA ILE A 53 0.95 3.68 -3.21
C ILE A 53 1.62 3.38 -1.86
N GLY A 54 1.00 2.56 -1.02
CA GLY A 54 1.41 2.37 0.37
C GLY A 54 1.01 3.53 1.30
N GLY A 55 0.22 4.50 0.81
CA GLY A 55 -0.34 5.59 1.61
C GLY A 55 -1.55 5.16 2.44
N VAL A 56 -1.70 5.73 3.64
CA VAL A 56 -2.87 5.56 4.51
C VAL A 56 -3.30 6.93 5.05
N ALA A 57 -4.58 7.27 4.88
CA ALA A 57 -5.19 8.45 5.48
C ALA A 57 -6.57 8.12 6.03
N ALA A 58 -6.78 8.38 7.32
CA ALA A 58 -8.09 8.33 7.94
C ALA A 58 -8.77 9.69 7.82
N MET A 59 -10.05 9.70 7.45
CA MET A 59 -10.83 10.93 7.25
C MET A 59 -12.04 10.90 8.17
N ASP A 60 -12.32 12.04 8.83
CA ASP A 60 -13.52 12.24 9.62
C ASP A 60 -14.77 12.16 8.72
N PRO A 61 -15.80 11.39 9.07
CA PRO A 61 -16.95 11.18 8.17
C PRO A 61 -17.85 12.41 8.01
N ALA A 62 -17.80 13.38 8.93
CA ALA A 62 -18.64 14.58 8.88
C ALA A 62 -17.96 15.75 8.16
N THR A 63 -16.63 15.83 8.23
CA THR A 63 -15.84 16.97 7.75
C THR A 63 -14.78 16.62 6.71
N GLY A 64 -14.57 15.31 6.48
CA GLY A 64 -13.57 14.76 5.58
C GLY A 64 -14.02 14.62 4.14
N VAL A 65 -13.14 14.05 3.33
CA VAL A 65 -13.37 13.80 1.89
C VAL A 65 -13.11 12.34 1.55
N VAL A 66 -13.74 11.88 0.46
CA VAL A 66 -13.41 10.61 -0.20
C VAL A 66 -12.64 10.94 -1.48
N SER A 67 -11.45 10.37 -1.63
CA SER A 67 -10.64 10.52 -2.84
C SER A 67 -10.47 9.16 -3.52
N PRO A 68 -10.97 8.95 -4.76
CA PRO A 68 -10.73 7.72 -5.51
C PRO A 68 -9.23 7.42 -5.69
N GLY A 69 -8.40 8.45 -5.84
CA GLY A 69 -6.94 8.31 -5.93
C GLY A 69 -6.30 7.77 -4.64
N GLY A 70 -6.97 7.92 -3.49
CA GLY A 70 -6.55 7.31 -2.21
C GLY A 70 -6.97 5.85 -2.03
N VAL A 71 -7.82 5.32 -2.93
CA VAL A 71 -8.19 3.90 -2.97
C VAL A 71 -7.37 3.17 -4.05
N GLY A 72 -7.21 3.78 -5.21
CA GLY A 72 -6.56 3.19 -6.38
C GLY A 72 -7.56 2.77 -7.47
N PHE A 73 -7.04 2.55 -8.68
CA PHE A 73 -7.85 2.19 -9.84
C PHE A 73 -8.42 0.77 -9.75
N ASP A 74 -7.61 -0.19 -9.28
CA ASP A 74 -8.01 -1.58 -9.08
C ASP A 74 -8.59 -1.76 -7.66
N ILE A 75 -9.87 -1.43 -7.53
CA ILE A 75 -10.56 -1.43 -6.24
C ILE A 75 -10.62 -2.86 -5.70
N ASN A 76 -10.17 -3.03 -4.45
CA ASN A 76 -10.09 -4.32 -3.77
C ASN A 76 -9.08 -5.30 -4.40
N CYS A 77 -8.06 -4.79 -5.11
CA CYS A 77 -6.83 -5.54 -5.34
C CYS A 77 -6.34 -6.09 -4.00
N GLY A 78 -6.10 -7.40 -3.93
CA GLY A 78 -5.87 -8.05 -2.66
C GLY A 78 -5.41 -9.49 -2.80
N VAL A 79 -5.09 -10.09 -1.66
CA VAL A 79 -4.50 -11.43 -1.59
C VAL A 79 -5.46 -12.35 -0.85
N ARG A 80 -5.63 -13.56 -1.39
CA ARG A 80 -6.26 -14.69 -0.71
C ARG A 80 -5.23 -15.77 -0.48
N LEU A 81 -5.10 -16.22 0.78
CA LEU A 81 -4.25 -17.36 1.14
C LEU A 81 -5.13 -18.58 1.41
N LEU A 82 -4.84 -19.69 0.73
CA LEU A 82 -5.44 -20.99 1.01
C LEU A 82 -4.41 -21.86 1.74
N SER A 83 -4.87 -22.62 2.73
CA SER A 83 -4.04 -23.57 3.45
C SER A 83 -4.49 -24.99 3.11
N SER A 84 -3.52 -25.90 3.01
CA SER A 84 -3.75 -27.32 2.80
C SER A 84 -2.98 -28.11 3.86
N PRO A 85 -3.37 -29.35 4.16
CA PRO A 85 -2.60 -30.22 5.05
C PRO A 85 -1.31 -30.74 4.40
N LEU A 86 -1.08 -30.48 3.11
CA LEU A 86 0.11 -30.94 2.38
C LEU A 86 1.35 -30.14 2.79
N SER A 87 2.44 -30.87 2.94
CA SER A 87 3.78 -30.37 3.16
C SER A 87 4.55 -30.24 1.83
N ARG A 88 5.74 -29.62 1.89
CA ARG A 88 6.66 -29.54 0.74
C ARG A 88 7.01 -30.92 0.19
N SER A 89 7.14 -31.95 1.05
CA SER A 89 7.48 -33.31 0.63
C SER A 89 6.35 -34.01 -0.14
N ASP A 90 5.09 -33.69 0.15
CA ASP A 90 3.95 -34.29 -0.54
C ASP A 90 3.86 -33.87 -2.02
N LEU A 91 4.51 -32.76 -2.39
CA LEU A 91 4.61 -32.32 -3.77
C LEU A 91 5.49 -33.25 -4.62
N GLY A 92 6.48 -33.93 -4.04
CA GLY A 92 7.44 -34.75 -4.79
C GLY A 92 8.02 -34.00 -6.00
N ASN A 93 7.92 -34.61 -7.19
CA ASN A 93 8.30 -34.01 -8.47
C ASN A 93 7.11 -33.39 -9.22
N ASN A 94 5.94 -33.26 -8.59
CA ASN A 94 4.70 -32.81 -9.23
C ASN A 94 4.56 -31.28 -9.28
N LEU A 95 5.58 -30.51 -8.87
CA LEU A 95 5.47 -29.05 -8.82
C LEU A 95 5.18 -28.45 -10.21
N GLU A 96 5.87 -28.94 -11.25
CA GLU A 96 5.66 -28.49 -12.63
C GLU A 96 4.24 -28.81 -13.10
N ALA A 97 3.81 -30.08 -12.96
CA ALA A 97 2.46 -30.50 -13.31
C ALA A 97 1.38 -29.73 -12.53
N LEU A 98 1.58 -29.45 -11.24
CA LEU A 98 0.64 -28.67 -10.44
C LEU A 98 0.51 -27.23 -10.95
N VAL A 99 1.64 -26.59 -11.28
CA VAL A 99 1.64 -25.24 -11.85
C VAL A 99 0.93 -25.23 -13.20
N GLU A 100 1.21 -26.20 -14.08
CA GLU A 100 0.52 -26.33 -15.38
C GLU A 100 -1.00 -26.50 -15.25
N ASN A 101 -1.48 -27.14 -14.18
CA ASN A 101 -2.92 -27.29 -13.94
C ASN A 101 -3.58 -26.04 -13.30
N LEU A 102 -2.79 -25.08 -12.81
CA LEU A 102 -3.29 -23.81 -12.26
C LEU A 102 -3.40 -22.70 -13.32
N PHE A 103 -2.66 -22.82 -14.43
CA PHE A 103 -2.66 -21.87 -15.55
C PHE A 103 -3.48 -22.39 -16.73
#